data_AF-A0AAN6BVG4-F1
#
_entry.id   AF-A0AAN6BVG4-F1
#
_cell.length_a   1.000
_cell.length_b   1.000
_cell.length_c   1.000
_cell.angle_alpha   90.00
_cell.angle_beta   90.00
_cell.angle_gamma   90.00
#
_symmetry.space_group_name_H-M   'P 1'
#
loop_
_entity.id
_entity.type
_entity.pdbx_description
1 polymer ?
#
loop_
_entity_poly.entity_id
_entity_poly.type
_entity_poly.pdbx_seq_one_letter_code
_entity_poly.pdbx_strand_id
1 'polypeptide(L)'
;MADLPDTERRRASLTYVELHKGDLETTREERFECAKKIEEKLRHVYKHTFPLTAIHASIILLVPEGCLKDGGFLDPDQPSSFLKQALKHVAELVGHFIQKSNEDRWPADPTQSKGSGETVPTERSLKRPRAAIDSGSAGPESITGDDTDTGYCRQRDNFQCILTATPGGQVAHIVPLAWDNNKGNSEKTFQAIVRAEAFFSEAVVTDLVALIANTYYLGGSNKDWNMLSLNERLYSWWPQGFFGFKFLGIKHLDSQNPDDEASEDQETEVMIQFNWLECRQGKPNDQVAVMGSSNSMEDLAKRQLFHEANGNPAPDRNERGIIAAEGMDAHKSIIPGHVVPILMPFSDAKKCKLMIDLQWDLIQIAAMNGGARHPELLPKPYVYDLCKRLRRYSSS
;
A
#
# COMPACT_ATOMS: atom_id res chain seq x y z
N MET A 1 22.39 -36.68 17.00
CA MET A 1 22.04 -35.28 16.70
C MET A 1 23.30 -34.62 16.20
N ALA A 2 23.45 -34.52 14.88
CA ALA A 2 24.65 -33.94 14.27
C ALA A 2 24.60 -32.42 14.42
N ASP A 3 25.71 -31.83 14.88
CA ASP A 3 25.90 -30.38 15.02
C ASP A 3 25.74 -29.68 13.66
N LEU A 4 24.68 -28.87 13.55
CA LEU A 4 24.52 -27.95 12.43
C LEU A 4 25.60 -26.85 12.53
N PRO A 5 26.25 -26.47 11.41
CA PRO A 5 27.31 -25.45 11.39
C PRO A 5 26.81 -24.08 11.87
N ASP A 6 27.71 -23.31 12.49
CA ASP A 6 27.43 -22.04 13.20
C ASP A 6 26.76 -20.96 12.30
N THR A 7 26.94 -21.06 10.98
CA THR A 7 26.27 -20.23 9.97
C THR A 7 24.78 -20.52 9.85
N GLU A 8 24.35 -21.77 10.00
CA GLU A 8 22.92 -22.14 10.02
C GLU A 8 22.25 -21.77 11.35
N ARG A 9 22.99 -21.81 12.48
CA ARG A 9 22.51 -21.23 13.76
C ARG A 9 22.30 -19.72 13.65
N ARG A 10 23.19 -18.99 12.99
CA ARG A 10 23.04 -17.53 12.78
C ARG A 10 21.87 -17.19 11.83
N ARG A 11 21.64 -17.99 10.79
CA ARG A 11 20.44 -17.85 9.92
C ARG A 11 19.13 -18.15 10.65
N ALA A 12 19.11 -19.18 11.51
CA ALA A 12 17.95 -19.53 12.33
C ALA A 12 17.68 -18.53 13.48
N SER A 13 18.69 -17.81 13.93
CA SER A 13 18.59 -16.78 14.98
C SER A 13 18.03 -15.43 14.50
N LEU A 14 17.95 -15.20 13.18
CA LEU A 14 17.43 -13.96 12.57
C LEU A 14 15.96 -14.07 12.11
N THR A 15 15.34 -15.24 12.32
CA THR A 15 14.06 -15.57 11.66
C THR A 15 12.84 -14.94 12.34
N TYR A 16 13.00 -14.45 13.57
CA TYR A 16 11.92 -13.86 14.39
C TYR A 16 12.46 -12.72 15.25
N VAL A 17 11.84 -11.55 15.12
CA VAL A 17 12.09 -10.35 15.93
C VAL A 17 10.80 -9.99 16.66
N GLU A 18 10.88 -9.28 17.79
CA GLU A 18 9.68 -8.76 18.45
C GLU A 18 8.79 -8.04 17.44
N LEU A 19 7.48 -8.31 17.53
CA LEU A 19 6.50 -7.71 16.65
C LEU A 19 6.56 -6.19 16.75
N HIS A 20 6.48 -5.53 15.60
CA HIS A 20 6.28 -4.09 15.59
C HIS A 20 5.00 -3.75 16.37
N LYS A 21 5.18 -2.92 17.40
CA LYS A 21 4.09 -2.26 18.12
C LYS A 21 4.07 -0.81 17.68
N GLY A 22 2.89 -0.31 17.34
CA GLY A 22 2.71 1.10 17.04
C GLY A 22 2.92 1.96 18.28
N ASP A 23 2.92 3.28 18.10
CA ASP A 23 2.92 4.24 19.22
C ASP A 23 1.53 4.42 19.85
N LEU A 24 0.50 3.73 19.33
CA LEU A 24 -0.89 3.95 19.69
C LEU A 24 -1.16 3.69 21.17
N GLU A 25 -0.52 2.68 21.78
CA GLU A 25 -0.71 2.39 23.20
C GLU A 25 -0.32 3.58 24.09
N THR A 26 0.79 4.23 23.75
CA THR A 26 1.34 5.36 24.51
C THR A 26 0.74 6.71 24.12
N THR A 27 0.17 6.84 22.92
CA THR A 27 -0.31 8.13 22.37
C THR A 27 -1.84 8.22 22.23
N ARG A 28 -2.59 7.17 22.56
CA ARG A 28 -4.05 7.11 22.32
C ARG A 28 -4.83 8.29 22.93
N GLU A 29 -4.52 8.71 24.16
CA GLU A 29 -5.24 9.80 24.83
C GLU A 29 -5.05 11.11 24.07
N GLU A 30 -3.84 11.36 23.61
CA GLU A 30 -3.51 12.55 22.82
C GLU A 30 -4.16 12.52 21.44
N ARG A 31 -4.18 11.34 20.79
CA ARG A 31 -4.87 11.13 19.52
C ARG A 31 -6.38 11.35 19.64
N PHE A 32 -7.00 10.91 20.74
CA PHE A 32 -8.42 11.17 21.01
C PHE A 32 -8.71 12.65 21.25
N GLU A 33 -7.87 13.34 22.04
CA GLU A 33 -8.04 14.77 22.27
C GLU A 33 -7.83 15.57 20.98
N CYS A 34 -6.86 15.18 20.14
CA CYS A 34 -6.67 15.76 18.82
C CYS A 34 -7.91 15.58 17.94
N ALA A 35 -8.43 14.35 17.85
CA ALA A 35 -9.64 14.07 17.07
C ALA A 35 -10.85 14.88 17.54
N LYS A 36 -11.02 15.03 18.86
CA LYS A 36 -12.07 15.85 19.45
C LYS A 36 -11.93 17.32 19.03
N LYS A 37 -10.75 17.91 19.18
CA LYS A 37 -10.49 19.31 18.78
C LYS A 37 -10.72 19.52 17.28
N ILE A 38 -10.25 18.60 16.43
CA ILE A 38 -10.49 18.64 14.98
C ILE A 38 -11.99 18.59 14.71
N GLU A 39 -12.72 17.66 15.30
CA GLU A 39 -14.17 17.52 15.07
C GLU A 39 -14.95 18.76 15.54
N GLU A 40 -14.65 19.30 16.71
CA GLU A 40 -15.25 20.53 17.23
C GLU A 40 -15.03 21.72 16.28
N LYS A 41 -13.79 21.89 15.83
CA LYS A 41 -13.39 22.97 14.91
C LYS A 41 -14.08 22.84 13.54
N LEU A 42 -14.21 21.62 13.03
CA LEU A 42 -14.94 21.36 11.78
C LEU A 42 -16.45 21.54 11.94
N ARG A 43 -17.05 21.08 13.04
CA ARG A 43 -18.48 21.28 13.32
C ARG A 43 -18.84 22.75 13.45
N HIS A 44 -17.97 23.58 14.05
CA HIS A 44 -18.19 25.01 14.16
C HIS A 44 -18.32 25.69 12.78
N VAL A 45 -17.42 25.36 11.85
CA VAL A 45 -17.39 25.98 10.50
C VAL A 45 -18.45 25.38 9.57
N TYR A 46 -18.72 24.08 9.68
CA TYR A 46 -19.60 23.35 8.75
C TYR A 46 -20.98 23.03 9.36
N LYS A 47 -21.54 23.96 10.14
CA LYS A 47 -22.93 23.93 10.66
C LYS A 47 -23.30 22.64 11.42
N HIS A 48 -22.39 22.12 12.25
CA HIS A 48 -22.58 20.95 13.11
C HIS A 48 -22.82 19.60 12.40
N THR A 49 -22.62 19.51 11.08
CA THR A 49 -22.91 18.27 10.30
C THR A 49 -21.66 17.56 9.80
N PHE A 50 -20.49 17.77 10.39
CA PHE A 50 -19.28 17.06 9.99
C PHE A 50 -18.89 16.01 11.04
N PRO A 51 -19.53 14.81 11.04
CA PRO A 51 -19.06 13.70 11.84
C PRO A 51 -17.77 13.14 11.24
N LEU A 52 -16.82 12.78 12.09
CA LEU A 52 -15.71 11.94 11.65
C LEU A 52 -16.24 10.56 11.23
N THR A 53 -15.56 9.94 10.27
CA THR A 53 -15.87 8.59 9.78
C THR A 53 -14.79 7.62 10.23
N ALA A 54 -14.99 6.33 10.02
CA ALA A 54 -13.99 5.31 10.33
C ALA A 54 -12.65 5.59 9.65
N ILE A 55 -12.65 6.07 8.40
CA ILE A 55 -11.39 6.45 7.72
C ILE A 55 -10.73 7.67 8.37
N HIS A 56 -11.48 8.72 8.72
CA HIS A 56 -10.90 9.90 9.38
C HIS A 56 -10.31 9.53 10.75
N ALA A 57 -11.04 8.73 11.54
CA ALA A 57 -10.58 8.26 12.84
C ALA A 57 -9.32 7.40 12.71
N SER A 58 -9.28 6.46 11.75
CA SER A 58 -8.12 5.59 11.54
C SER A 58 -6.89 6.37 11.08
N ILE A 59 -7.07 7.42 10.26
CA ILE A 59 -5.97 8.34 9.90
C ILE A 59 -5.38 8.98 11.16
N ILE A 60 -6.22 9.59 12.02
CA ILE A 60 -5.74 10.25 13.24
C ILE A 60 -5.09 9.25 14.21
N LEU A 61 -5.56 7.99 14.23
CA LEU A 61 -5.00 6.95 15.09
C LEU A 61 -3.63 6.43 14.62
N LEU A 62 -3.31 6.53 13.32
CA LEU A 62 -2.16 5.82 12.73
C LEU A 62 -1.11 6.73 12.07
N VAL A 63 -1.40 8.01 11.81
CA VAL A 63 -0.36 8.95 11.35
C VAL A 63 0.75 9.10 12.40
N PRO A 64 2.00 9.43 12.01
CA PRO A 64 3.07 9.74 12.95
C PRO A 64 2.65 10.84 13.94
N GLU A 65 3.10 10.75 15.20
CA GLU A 65 2.71 11.71 16.25
C GLU A 65 2.99 13.17 15.88
N GLY A 66 4.12 13.45 15.23
CA GLY A 66 4.48 14.79 14.75
C GLY A 66 3.51 15.38 13.72
N CYS A 67 2.65 14.56 13.12
CA CYS A 67 1.55 15.01 12.27
C CYS A 67 0.46 15.73 13.07
N LEU A 68 0.31 15.43 14.37
CA LEU A 68 -0.79 15.88 15.21
C LEU A 68 -0.42 17.04 16.15
N LYS A 69 0.83 17.49 16.14
CA LYS A 69 1.38 18.50 17.07
C LYS A 69 2.32 19.45 16.34
N ASP A 70 2.69 20.55 17.00
CA ASP A 70 3.73 21.50 16.62
C ASP A 70 3.63 22.02 15.17
N GLY A 71 2.41 22.29 14.70
CA GLY A 71 2.13 22.76 13.33
C GLY A 71 2.11 21.64 12.29
N GLY A 72 2.06 20.38 12.72
CA GLY A 72 1.91 19.20 11.86
C GLY A 72 0.69 19.23 10.94
N PHE A 73 0.66 18.32 9.98
CA PHE A 73 -0.32 18.26 8.90
C PHE A 73 -1.78 18.08 9.37
N LEU A 74 -1.97 17.49 10.55
CA LEU A 74 -3.26 17.30 11.23
C LEU A 74 -3.28 17.95 12.62
N ASP A 75 -2.40 18.91 12.90
CA ASP A 75 -2.43 19.65 14.16
C ASP A 75 -3.76 20.42 14.30
N PRO A 76 -4.51 20.27 15.40
CA PRO A 76 -5.77 20.98 15.63
C PRO A 76 -5.70 22.50 15.50
N ASP A 77 -4.53 23.12 15.64
CA ASP A 77 -4.33 24.56 15.48
C ASP A 77 -4.38 25.00 14.01
N GLN A 78 -4.19 24.08 13.05
CA GLN A 78 -4.33 24.34 11.61
C GLN A 78 -5.72 24.86 11.22
N PRO A 79 -5.85 25.72 10.19
CA PRO A 79 -7.14 26.24 9.75
C PRO A 79 -8.17 25.12 9.45
N SER A 80 -9.45 25.32 9.80
CA SER A 80 -10.49 24.29 9.66
C SER A 80 -10.64 23.79 8.21
N SER A 81 -10.49 24.68 7.23
CA SER A 81 -10.51 24.30 5.81
C SER A 81 -9.33 23.42 5.42
N PHE A 82 -8.15 23.66 6.02
CA PHE A 82 -6.96 22.85 5.81
C PHE A 82 -7.14 21.47 6.42
N LEU A 83 -7.56 21.38 7.68
CA LEU A 83 -7.81 20.09 8.36
C LEU A 83 -8.81 19.20 7.60
N LYS A 84 -9.90 19.79 7.10
CA LYS A 84 -10.87 19.07 6.28
C LYS A 84 -10.24 18.51 5.00
N GLN A 85 -9.40 19.32 4.34
CA GLN A 85 -8.71 18.90 3.13
C GLN A 85 -7.65 17.85 3.44
N ALA A 86 -6.86 18.01 4.49
CA ALA A 86 -5.85 17.07 4.94
C ALA A 86 -6.45 15.66 5.18
N LEU A 87 -7.52 15.56 5.98
CA LEU A 87 -8.23 14.29 6.21
C LEU A 87 -8.76 13.69 4.91
N LYS A 88 -9.36 14.51 4.05
CA LYS A 88 -9.88 14.08 2.75
C LYS A 88 -8.77 13.55 1.84
N HIS A 89 -7.65 14.25 1.79
CA HIS A 89 -6.52 13.97 0.92
C HIS A 89 -5.82 12.66 1.30
N VAL A 90 -5.59 12.42 2.60
CA VAL A 90 -5.05 11.13 3.06
C VAL A 90 -6.05 10.00 2.76
N ALA A 91 -7.36 10.25 2.96
CA ALA A 91 -8.39 9.27 2.62
C ALA A 91 -8.45 8.95 1.10
N GLU A 92 -8.24 9.94 0.23
CA GLU A 92 -8.11 9.76 -1.22
C GLU A 92 -6.85 8.97 -1.60
N LEU A 93 -5.72 9.19 -0.91
CA LEU A 93 -4.48 8.43 -1.13
C LEU A 93 -4.66 6.95 -0.74
N VAL A 94 -5.25 6.67 0.42
CA VAL A 94 -5.59 5.30 0.86
C VAL A 94 -6.56 4.64 -0.13
N GLY A 95 -7.57 5.38 -0.59
CA GLY A 95 -8.51 4.89 -1.59
C GLY A 95 -7.86 4.56 -2.93
N HIS A 96 -6.98 5.43 -3.41
CA HIS A 96 -6.20 5.20 -4.63
C HIS A 96 -5.34 3.95 -4.54
N PHE A 97 -4.61 3.79 -3.43
CA PHE A 97 -3.80 2.59 -3.18
C PHE A 97 -4.64 1.32 -3.28
N ILE A 98 -5.66 1.17 -2.43
CA ILE A 98 -6.44 -0.06 -2.35
C ILE A 98 -7.16 -0.36 -3.67
N GLN A 99 -7.76 0.65 -4.31
CA GLN A 99 -8.47 0.44 -5.58
C GLN A 99 -7.51 -0.01 -6.68
N LYS A 100 -6.33 0.59 -6.79
CA LYS A 100 -5.33 0.19 -7.78
C LYS A 100 -4.69 -1.16 -7.49
N SER A 101 -4.46 -1.51 -6.23
CA SER A 101 -4.01 -2.86 -5.85
C SER A 101 -5.01 -3.93 -6.30
N ASN A 102 -6.31 -3.63 -6.24
CA ASN A 102 -7.36 -4.53 -6.73
C ASN A 102 -7.42 -4.58 -8.27
N GLU A 103 -7.23 -3.44 -8.95
CA GLU A 103 -7.16 -3.38 -10.43
C GLU A 103 -6.03 -4.24 -11.00
N ASP A 104 -4.82 -4.19 -10.41
CA ASP A 104 -3.68 -5.01 -10.86
C ASP A 104 -3.94 -6.50 -10.73
N ARG A 105 -4.69 -6.90 -9.69
CA ARG A 105 -5.05 -8.30 -9.46
C ARG A 105 -6.15 -8.78 -10.41
N TRP A 106 -7.15 -7.95 -10.64
CA TRP A 106 -8.34 -8.27 -11.43
C TRP A 106 -8.44 -7.30 -12.61
N PRO A 107 -7.53 -7.36 -13.59
CA PRO A 107 -7.60 -6.50 -14.76
C PRO A 107 -8.97 -6.71 -15.40
N ALA A 108 -9.68 -5.60 -15.65
CA ALA A 108 -11.03 -5.65 -16.18
C ALA A 108 -11.07 -6.53 -17.44
N ASP A 109 -11.98 -7.50 -17.45
CA ASP A 109 -12.20 -8.36 -18.61
C ASP A 109 -12.52 -7.45 -19.83
N PRO A 110 -11.73 -7.49 -20.92
CA PRO A 110 -11.93 -6.64 -22.10
C PRO A 110 -13.32 -6.75 -22.72
N THR A 111 -14.10 -7.77 -22.34
CA THR A 111 -15.45 -8.01 -22.85
C THR A 111 -16.54 -7.13 -22.23
N GLN A 112 -16.29 -6.39 -21.14
CA GLN A 112 -17.34 -5.60 -20.47
C GLN A 112 -17.38 -4.10 -20.80
N SER A 113 -16.50 -3.58 -21.67
CA SER A 113 -16.58 -2.18 -22.13
C SER A 113 -17.16 -2.02 -23.54
N LYS A 114 -18.34 -2.61 -23.81
CA LYS A 114 -19.22 -2.14 -24.92
C LYS A 114 -20.69 -2.29 -24.52
N GLY A 115 -21.22 -1.24 -23.91
CA GLY A 115 -22.66 -1.04 -23.79
C GLY A 115 -23.27 -0.54 -25.11
N SER A 116 -24.26 -1.29 -25.58
CA SER A 116 -25.38 -0.92 -26.46
C SER A 116 -25.08 -0.32 -27.84
N GLY A 117 -25.07 -1.21 -28.83
CA GLY A 117 -25.51 -0.94 -30.20
C GLY A 117 -25.93 -2.26 -30.83
N GLU A 118 -27.24 -2.47 -31.00
CA GLU A 118 -27.79 -3.62 -31.70
C GLU A 118 -27.11 -3.84 -33.05
N THR A 119 -26.68 -5.07 -33.33
CA THR A 119 -26.89 -5.72 -34.63
C THR A 119 -26.51 -7.21 -34.54
N VAL A 120 -27.40 -8.02 -35.12
CA VAL A 120 -27.44 -9.49 -35.22
C VAL A 120 -26.17 -10.06 -35.89
N PRO A 121 -25.71 -11.28 -35.55
CA PRO A 121 -24.44 -11.82 -36.04
C PRO A 121 -24.55 -12.43 -37.44
N THR A 122 -23.51 -12.28 -38.26
CA THR A 122 -23.29 -13.16 -39.42
C THR A 122 -21.80 -13.43 -39.64
N GLU A 123 -21.48 -14.72 -39.48
CA GLU A 123 -20.41 -15.58 -40.03
C GLU A 123 -19.04 -15.05 -40.49
N ARG A 124 -18.01 -15.70 -39.91
CA ARG A 124 -16.79 -16.27 -40.53
C ARG A 124 -16.28 -15.64 -41.83
N SER A 125 -15.09 -15.03 -41.77
CA SER A 125 -14.05 -15.33 -42.76
C SER A 125 -12.64 -15.04 -42.25
N LEU A 126 -11.81 -16.09 -42.31
CA LEU A 126 -10.36 -16.09 -42.13
C LEU A 126 -9.67 -15.23 -43.19
N LYS A 127 -8.85 -14.23 -42.83
CA LYS A 127 -7.66 -13.84 -43.62
C LYS A 127 -6.51 -13.29 -42.75
N ARG A 128 -5.31 -13.81 -43.07
CA ARG A 128 -3.96 -13.51 -42.57
C ARG A 128 -3.48 -12.08 -42.86
N PRO A 129 -2.40 -11.61 -42.20
CA PRO A 129 -2.01 -10.20 -42.10
C PRO A 129 -1.26 -9.68 -43.33
N ARG A 130 -1.43 -8.39 -43.63
CA ARG A 130 -0.60 -7.62 -44.55
C ARG A 130 0.16 -6.55 -43.77
N ALA A 131 1.47 -6.53 -43.97
CA ALA A 131 2.43 -5.64 -43.34
C ALA A 131 2.46 -4.23 -43.96
N ALA A 132 3.14 -3.34 -43.23
CA ALA A 132 3.55 -1.96 -43.52
C ALA A 132 2.45 -0.91 -43.22
N ILE A 133 2.72 0.24 -42.60
CA ILE A 133 3.88 1.13 -42.67
C ILE A 133 4.05 1.89 -41.34
N ASP A 134 5.31 2.08 -40.96
CA ASP A 134 5.84 2.90 -39.86
C ASP A 134 5.61 4.40 -40.10
N SER A 135 5.04 5.12 -39.14
CA SER A 135 5.20 6.57 -39.02
C SER A 135 4.78 7.08 -37.63
N GLY A 136 5.75 7.54 -36.85
CA GLY A 136 5.56 8.48 -35.73
C GLY A 136 5.43 7.82 -34.36
N SER A 137 6.56 7.64 -33.66
CA SER A 137 6.60 7.17 -32.28
C SER A 137 5.98 8.19 -31.32
N ALA A 138 4.67 8.11 -31.13
CA ALA A 138 4.08 8.34 -29.82
C ALA A 138 4.50 7.17 -28.94
N GLY A 139 5.09 7.43 -27.77
CA GLY A 139 5.35 6.39 -26.77
C GLY A 139 4.08 5.62 -26.43
N PRO A 140 4.19 4.39 -25.90
CA PRO A 140 3.03 3.55 -25.63
C PRO A 140 2.04 4.27 -24.69
N GLU A 141 0.75 4.30 -25.06
CA GLU A 141 -0.33 4.93 -24.27
C GLU A 141 -0.57 4.22 -22.92
N SER A 142 -0.10 2.98 -22.81
CA SER A 142 -0.20 2.14 -21.62
C SER A 142 0.89 1.06 -21.63
N ILE A 143 1.33 0.63 -20.45
CA ILE A 143 2.25 -0.49 -20.26
C ILE A 143 1.50 -1.61 -19.53
N THR A 144 1.56 -2.83 -20.07
CA THR A 144 1.23 -4.05 -19.33
C THR A 144 2.53 -4.55 -18.67
N GLY A 145 2.44 -5.14 -17.47
CA GLY A 145 3.62 -5.61 -16.73
C GLY A 145 4.59 -6.36 -17.65
N ASP A 146 5.80 -5.81 -17.80
CA ASP A 146 6.83 -6.40 -18.64
C ASP A 146 7.34 -7.70 -18.00
N ASP A 147 7.54 -8.73 -18.83
CA ASP A 147 7.97 -10.06 -18.39
C ASP A 147 9.42 -10.04 -17.84
N THR A 148 10.20 -9.01 -18.18
CA THR A 148 11.63 -8.89 -17.81
C THR A 148 11.84 -8.65 -16.31
N ASP A 149 11.29 -7.58 -15.75
CA ASP A 149 11.40 -7.25 -14.31
C ASP A 149 10.68 -8.30 -13.44
N THR A 150 9.56 -8.83 -13.92
CA THR A 150 8.88 -9.98 -13.29
C THR A 150 9.81 -11.21 -13.25
N GLY A 151 10.60 -11.42 -14.31
CA GLY A 151 11.64 -12.44 -14.38
C GLY A 151 12.76 -12.22 -13.37
N TYR A 152 13.25 -10.99 -13.22
CA TYR A 152 14.28 -10.64 -12.23
C TYR A 152 13.79 -10.87 -10.79
N CYS A 153 12.57 -10.43 -10.46
CA CYS A 153 11.97 -10.70 -9.15
C CYS A 153 11.89 -12.21 -8.86
N ARG A 154 11.41 -13.01 -9.83
CA ARG A 154 11.36 -14.47 -9.67
C ARG A 154 12.75 -15.09 -9.52
N GLN A 155 13.72 -14.63 -10.29
CA GLN A 155 15.09 -15.15 -10.22
C GLN A 155 15.73 -14.84 -8.86
N ARG A 156 15.59 -13.59 -8.39
CA ARG A 156 16.03 -13.14 -7.05
C ARG A 156 15.43 -14.02 -5.96
N ASP A 157 14.13 -14.31 -6.05
CA ASP A 157 13.38 -15.08 -5.05
C ASP A 157 13.41 -16.60 -5.32
N ASN A 158 14.32 -17.07 -6.20
CA ASN A 158 14.50 -18.48 -6.58
C ASN A 158 13.18 -19.19 -7.00
N PHE A 159 12.29 -18.46 -7.66
CA PHE A 159 10.96 -18.90 -8.11
C PHE A 159 10.06 -19.41 -6.97
N GLN A 160 10.35 -18.99 -5.74
CA GLN A 160 9.66 -19.40 -4.52
C GLN A 160 8.94 -18.20 -3.88
N CYS A 161 7.93 -18.50 -3.08
CA CYS A 161 7.33 -17.53 -2.19
C CYS A 161 8.35 -17.11 -1.12
N ILE A 162 8.57 -15.81 -0.94
CA ILE A 162 9.55 -15.29 0.02
C ILE A 162 9.23 -15.70 1.48
N LEU A 163 7.95 -15.95 1.80
CA LEU A 163 7.51 -16.30 3.16
C LEU A 163 7.48 -17.81 3.43
N THR A 164 7.06 -18.60 2.45
CA THR A 164 6.79 -20.04 2.65
C THR A 164 7.81 -20.93 1.95
N ALA A 165 8.73 -20.37 1.15
CA ALA A 165 9.65 -21.08 0.28
C ALA A 165 8.98 -22.08 -0.70
N THR A 166 7.65 -21.98 -0.86
CA THR A 166 6.89 -22.87 -1.74
C THR A 166 7.11 -22.47 -3.20
N PRO A 167 7.29 -23.42 -4.12
CA PRO A 167 7.40 -23.13 -5.56
C PRO A 167 6.16 -22.42 -6.13
N GLY A 168 6.33 -21.74 -7.26
CA GLY A 168 5.22 -21.17 -8.03
C GLY A 168 4.72 -19.83 -7.48
N GLY A 169 5.62 -19.01 -6.94
CA GLY A 169 5.29 -17.66 -6.48
C GLY A 169 4.75 -16.78 -7.63
N GLN A 170 3.65 -16.09 -7.37
CA GLN A 170 3.13 -14.98 -8.17
C GLN A 170 3.82 -13.68 -7.73
N VAL A 171 4.14 -12.84 -8.69
CA VAL A 171 4.80 -11.55 -8.42
C VAL A 171 3.74 -10.52 -8.10
N ALA A 172 3.76 -10.01 -6.86
CA ALA A 172 2.91 -8.92 -6.40
C ALA A 172 3.71 -7.62 -6.36
N HIS A 173 3.15 -6.55 -6.93
CA HIS A 173 3.69 -5.21 -6.70
C HIS A 173 3.39 -4.75 -5.27
N ILE A 174 4.37 -4.09 -4.63
CA ILE A 174 4.23 -3.51 -3.29
C ILE A 174 3.31 -2.29 -3.38
N VAL A 175 3.67 -1.35 -4.26
CA VAL A 175 2.81 -0.26 -4.73
C VAL A 175 2.28 -0.62 -6.12
N PRO A 176 0.97 -0.47 -6.39
CA PRO A 176 0.36 -0.96 -7.62
C PRO A 176 0.97 -0.38 -8.89
N LEU A 177 1.24 -1.23 -9.89
CA LEU A 177 1.62 -0.83 -11.24
C LEU A 177 0.54 0.04 -11.88
N ALA A 178 -0.74 -0.18 -11.56
CA ALA A 178 -1.83 0.68 -12.01
C ALA A 178 -1.74 2.13 -11.51
N TRP A 179 -0.73 2.51 -10.72
CA TRP A 179 -0.44 3.89 -10.38
C TRP A 179 0.15 4.68 -11.55
N ASP A 180 1.02 4.09 -12.37
CA ASP A 180 1.74 4.81 -13.42
C ASP A 180 1.77 4.08 -14.78
N ASN A 181 1.04 2.96 -14.90
CA ASN A 181 0.97 2.20 -16.14
C ASN A 181 0.33 2.92 -17.34
N ASN A 182 -0.34 4.05 -17.13
CA ASN A 182 -0.81 4.94 -18.19
C ASN A 182 -0.87 6.39 -17.69
N LYS A 183 -0.94 7.34 -18.62
CA LYS A 183 -0.91 8.78 -18.32
C LYS A 183 -2.04 9.22 -17.38
N GLY A 184 -3.24 8.68 -17.56
CA GLY A 184 -4.40 9.03 -16.73
C GLY A 184 -4.28 8.54 -15.30
N ASN A 185 -3.66 7.37 -15.11
CA ASN A 185 -3.34 6.85 -13.79
C ASN A 185 -2.17 7.63 -13.17
N SER A 186 -1.10 7.89 -13.92
CA SER A 186 0.07 8.66 -13.44
C SER A 186 -0.33 10.06 -12.93
N GLU A 187 -1.21 10.77 -13.65
CA GLU A 187 -1.74 12.07 -13.17
C GLU A 187 -2.56 11.93 -11.88
N LYS A 188 -3.45 10.93 -11.79
CA LYS A 188 -4.21 10.68 -10.55
C LYS A 188 -3.29 10.36 -9.38
N THR A 189 -2.26 9.56 -9.64
CA THR A 189 -1.25 9.21 -8.66
C THR A 189 -0.49 10.43 -8.21
N PHE A 190 -0.06 11.31 -9.12
CA PHE A 190 0.59 12.57 -8.76
C PHE A 190 -0.27 13.40 -7.80
N GLN A 191 -1.56 13.56 -8.09
CA GLN A 191 -2.48 14.30 -7.22
C GLN A 191 -2.70 13.64 -5.85
N ALA A 192 -2.63 12.31 -5.78
CA ALA A 192 -2.80 11.55 -4.55
C ALA A 192 -1.50 11.49 -3.72
N ILE A 193 -0.34 11.29 -4.34
CA ILE A 193 0.91 10.96 -3.66
C ILE A 193 1.55 12.17 -2.97
N VAL A 194 1.29 13.38 -3.47
CA VAL A 194 1.67 14.63 -2.76
C VAL A 194 1.04 14.72 -1.37
N ARG A 195 0.05 13.88 -1.05
CA ARG A 195 -0.62 13.82 0.25
C ARG A 195 0.08 12.88 1.24
N ALA A 196 1.13 12.20 0.80
CA ALA A 196 1.99 11.41 1.65
C ALA A 196 2.86 12.27 2.60
N GLU A 197 2.79 13.60 2.49
CA GLU A 197 3.29 14.57 3.49
C GLU A 197 2.76 14.31 4.91
N ALA A 198 1.62 13.62 5.04
CA ALA A 198 1.11 13.19 6.34
C ALA A 198 2.01 12.14 7.03
N PHE A 199 2.87 11.46 6.28
CA PHE A 199 3.73 10.35 6.74
C PHE A 199 5.22 10.63 6.53
N PHE A 200 5.57 11.41 5.51
CA PHE A 200 6.94 11.59 5.05
C PHE A 200 7.33 13.06 4.93
N SER A 201 8.64 13.32 5.03
CA SER A 201 9.20 14.64 4.72
C SER A 201 9.02 15.00 3.23
N GLU A 202 9.06 16.29 2.92
CA GLU A 202 8.96 16.82 1.55
C GLU A 202 9.97 16.19 0.58
N ALA A 203 11.21 15.95 1.04
CA ALA A 203 12.24 15.29 0.24
C ALA A 203 11.84 13.86 -0.15
N VAL A 204 11.31 13.10 0.79
CA VAL A 204 10.83 11.73 0.54
C VAL A 204 9.60 11.71 -0.36
N VAL A 205 8.69 12.67 -0.20
CA VAL A 205 7.53 12.81 -1.11
C VAL A 205 8.00 13.12 -2.53
N THR A 206 9.04 13.95 -2.70
CA THR A 206 9.65 14.25 -3.99
C THR A 206 10.23 12.98 -4.64
N ASP A 207 10.94 12.15 -3.86
CA ASP A 207 11.47 10.88 -4.34
C ASP A 207 10.37 9.91 -4.75
N LEU A 208 9.29 9.80 -3.96
CA LEU A 208 8.11 9.00 -4.31
C LEU A 208 7.48 9.50 -5.63
N VAL A 209 7.28 10.80 -5.79
CA VAL A 209 6.75 11.36 -7.04
C VAL A 209 7.62 10.96 -8.24
N ALA A 210 8.94 11.06 -8.10
CA ALA A 210 9.87 10.71 -9.18
C ALA A 210 9.82 9.21 -9.55
N LEU A 211 9.58 8.33 -8.58
CA LEU A 211 9.56 6.87 -8.76
C LEU A 211 8.23 6.33 -9.29
N ILE A 212 7.09 6.81 -8.76
CA ILE A 212 5.78 6.17 -8.96
C ILE A 212 4.69 7.10 -9.49
N ALA A 213 5.01 8.37 -9.74
CA ALA A 213 4.07 9.36 -10.30
C ALA A 213 4.70 10.23 -11.39
N ASN A 214 5.72 9.71 -12.08
CA ASN A 214 6.39 10.43 -13.13
C ASN A 214 5.50 10.47 -14.38
N THR A 215 4.99 11.66 -14.71
CA THR A 215 4.08 11.82 -15.87
C THR A 215 4.81 11.81 -17.22
N TYR A 216 6.15 11.87 -17.22
CA TYR A 216 6.98 11.78 -18.42
C TYR A 216 7.39 10.35 -18.76
N TYR A 217 7.47 9.46 -17.77
CA TYR A 217 7.89 8.06 -17.91
C TYR A 217 6.86 7.13 -17.28
N LEU A 218 6.08 6.48 -18.13
CA LEU A 218 5.07 5.52 -17.68
C LEU A 218 5.72 4.22 -17.21
N GLY A 219 5.09 3.55 -16.24
CA GLY A 219 5.51 2.25 -15.70
C GLY A 219 6.90 2.25 -15.06
N GLY A 220 7.36 3.41 -14.56
CA GLY A 220 8.61 3.51 -13.81
C GLY A 220 8.60 2.66 -12.53
N SER A 221 7.42 2.39 -11.98
CA SER A 221 7.18 1.51 -10.84
C SER A 221 7.25 0.01 -11.16
N ASN A 222 7.30 -0.38 -12.45
CA ASN A 222 7.38 -1.79 -12.86
C ASN A 222 8.80 -2.34 -12.71
N LYS A 223 9.25 -2.49 -11.47
CA LYS A 223 10.62 -2.87 -11.15
C LYS A 223 10.65 -3.88 -10.02
N ASP A 224 11.67 -4.73 -10.00
CA ASP A 224 11.86 -5.78 -9.00
C ASP A 224 11.99 -5.23 -7.56
N TRP A 225 12.52 -4.02 -7.38
CA TRP A 225 12.52 -3.30 -6.09
C TRP A 225 11.12 -2.92 -5.59
N ASN A 226 10.10 -2.95 -6.45
CA ASN A 226 8.69 -2.76 -6.11
C ASN A 226 7.90 -4.09 -6.18
N MET A 227 8.57 -5.24 -6.15
CA MET A 227 7.93 -6.55 -6.34
C MET A 227 8.31 -7.58 -5.28
N LEU A 228 7.37 -8.44 -4.92
CA LEU A 228 7.54 -9.57 -4.01
C LEU A 228 6.99 -10.85 -4.63
N SER A 229 7.73 -11.96 -4.55
CA SER A 229 7.22 -13.28 -4.93
C SER A 229 6.41 -13.89 -3.78
N LEU A 230 5.10 -14.06 -3.99
CA LEU A 230 4.14 -14.58 -3.00
C LEU A 230 3.43 -15.83 -3.54
N ASN A 231 3.15 -16.82 -2.70
CA ASN A 231 2.31 -17.95 -3.13
C ASN A 231 0.88 -17.47 -3.48
N GLU A 232 0.12 -18.28 -4.21
CA GLU A 232 -1.22 -17.92 -4.71
C GLU A 232 -2.17 -17.41 -3.61
N ARG A 233 -2.15 -18.02 -2.42
CA ARG A 233 -3.01 -17.61 -1.29
C ARG A 233 -2.61 -16.22 -0.78
N LEU A 234 -1.33 -16.00 -0.52
CA LEU A 234 -0.81 -14.70 -0.06
C LEU A 234 -1.02 -13.61 -1.10
N TYR A 235 -0.75 -13.91 -2.37
CA TYR A 235 -1.05 -13.02 -3.48
C TYR A 235 -2.52 -12.62 -3.50
N SER A 236 -3.43 -13.58 -3.26
CA SER A 236 -4.87 -13.30 -3.20
C SER A 236 -5.26 -12.37 -2.03
N TRP A 237 -4.56 -12.47 -0.90
CA TRP A 237 -4.83 -11.73 0.33
C TRP A 237 -4.18 -10.35 0.37
N TRP A 238 -3.14 -10.12 -0.45
CA TRP A 238 -2.37 -8.88 -0.48
C TRP A 238 -3.23 -7.61 -0.63
N PRO A 239 -4.11 -7.47 -1.64
CA PRO A 239 -4.94 -6.26 -1.78
C PRO A 239 -6.12 -6.19 -0.80
N GLN A 240 -6.36 -7.24 0.00
CA GLN A 240 -7.45 -7.32 0.98
C GLN A 240 -7.02 -6.86 2.38
N GLY A 241 -5.76 -6.45 2.55
CA GLY A 241 -5.25 -5.91 3.82
C GLY A 241 -5.26 -6.91 4.97
N PHE A 242 -5.18 -8.21 4.68
CA PHE A 242 -5.03 -9.23 5.72
C PHE A 242 -3.66 -9.17 6.39
N PHE A 243 -2.63 -8.78 5.66
CA PHE A 243 -1.27 -8.67 6.15
C PHE A 243 -0.54 -7.51 5.47
N GLY A 244 0.58 -7.10 6.05
CA GLY A 244 1.51 -6.12 5.51
C GLY A 244 2.95 -6.47 5.90
N PHE A 245 3.89 -5.71 5.34
CA PHE A 245 5.30 -5.84 5.66
C PHE A 245 5.82 -4.56 6.31
N LYS A 246 6.46 -4.68 7.47
CA LYS A 246 7.19 -3.57 8.08
C LYS A 246 8.66 -3.64 7.66
N PHE A 247 9.21 -2.54 7.18
CA PHE A 247 10.65 -2.43 6.94
C PHE A 247 11.41 -2.38 8.27
N LEU A 248 12.45 -3.20 8.42
CA LEU A 248 13.30 -3.24 9.62
C LEU A 248 14.69 -2.62 9.39
N GLY A 249 15.23 -2.69 8.17
CA GLY A 249 16.56 -2.16 7.88
C GLY A 249 17.16 -2.71 6.59
N ILE A 250 18.28 -2.11 6.18
CA ILE A 250 19.15 -2.63 5.12
C ILE A 250 20.41 -3.16 5.77
N LYS A 251 20.77 -4.40 5.44
CA LYS A 251 21.99 -5.04 5.93
C LYS A 251 22.96 -5.24 4.77
N HIS A 252 24.16 -4.70 4.90
CA HIS A 252 25.21 -4.88 3.91
C HIS A 252 25.78 -6.31 3.99
N LEU A 253 25.89 -6.96 2.83
CA LEU A 253 26.56 -8.25 2.71
C LEU A 253 28.06 -7.98 2.56
N ASP A 254 28.83 -8.41 3.56
CA ASP A 254 30.29 -8.32 3.66
C ASP A 254 30.89 -6.98 3.19
N SER A 255 30.98 -5.97 4.08
CA SER A 255 31.90 -4.86 3.83
C SER A 255 33.34 -5.38 3.97
N GLN A 256 34.10 -5.44 2.88
CA GLN A 256 35.53 -5.19 3.01
C GLN A 256 35.68 -3.75 3.50
N ASN A 257 36.29 -3.60 4.68
CA ASN A 257 36.56 -2.36 5.42
C ASN A 257 35.36 -1.43 5.75
N PRO A 258 35.17 -1.04 7.01
CA PRO A 258 34.13 -0.08 7.42
C PRO A 258 34.37 1.37 6.93
N ASP A 259 35.50 1.63 6.28
CA ASP A 259 35.88 2.96 5.74
C ASP A 259 35.53 3.13 4.24
N ASP A 260 35.09 2.07 3.56
CA ASP A 260 34.69 2.16 2.15
C ASP A 260 33.22 2.63 2.05
N GLU A 261 32.99 3.75 1.35
CA GLU A 261 31.63 4.21 1.06
C GLU A 261 30.88 3.12 0.29
N ALA A 262 29.71 2.71 0.79
CA ALA A 262 28.91 1.65 0.16
C ALA A 262 28.57 2.04 -1.28
N SER A 263 29.10 1.29 -2.25
CA SER A 263 28.80 1.51 -3.66
C SER A 263 27.31 1.28 -3.94
N GLU A 264 26.72 2.05 -4.85
CA GLU A 264 25.30 1.92 -5.22
C GLU A 264 24.92 0.54 -5.76
N ASP A 265 25.88 -0.19 -6.31
CA ASP A 265 25.74 -1.54 -6.86
C ASP A 265 26.06 -2.66 -5.85
N GLN A 266 26.42 -2.31 -4.61
CA GLN A 266 26.70 -3.32 -3.58
C GLN A 266 25.43 -4.09 -3.25
N GLU A 267 25.51 -5.42 -3.24
CA GLU A 267 24.42 -6.29 -2.82
C GLU A 267 24.11 -6.12 -1.33
N THR A 268 22.82 -6.00 -1.01
CA THR A 268 22.33 -5.80 0.35
C THR A 268 21.07 -6.63 0.62
N GLU A 269 20.82 -6.91 1.90
CA GLU A 269 19.58 -7.55 2.36
C GLU A 269 18.62 -6.47 2.91
N VAL A 270 17.50 -6.27 2.22
CA VAL A 270 16.35 -5.52 2.74
C VAL A 270 15.59 -6.44 3.70
N MET A 271 15.57 -6.09 4.98
CA MET A 271 14.93 -6.89 6.03
C MET A 271 13.48 -6.40 6.22
N ILE A 272 12.51 -7.28 5.94
CA ILE A 272 11.08 -6.98 6.15
C ILE A 272 10.45 -7.97 7.13
N GLN A 273 9.54 -7.46 7.96
CA GLN A 273 8.79 -8.25 8.94
C GLN A 273 7.34 -8.43 8.49
N PHE A 274 6.91 -9.68 8.41
CA PHE A 274 5.51 -10.03 8.15
C PHE A 274 4.63 -9.74 9.36
N ASN A 275 3.50 -9.06 9.13
CA ASN A 275 2.52 -8.75 10.15
C ASN A 275 1.10 -9.05 9.64
N TRP A 276 0.34 -9.85 10.37
CA TRP A 276 -1.12 -9.89 10.20
C TRP A 276 -1.71 -8.56 10.66
N LEU A 277 -2.80 -8.11 10.03
CA LEU A 277 -3.45 -6.84 10.33
C LEU A 277 -4.86 -7.05 10.89
N GLU A 278 -5.25 -6.21 11.85
CA GLU A 278 -6.63 -6.16 12.33
C GLU A 278 -7.54 -5.54 11.27
N CYS A 279 -8.33 -6.40 10.64
CA CYS A 279 -9.09 -6.08 9.45
C CYS A 279 -10.56 -5.87 9.80
N ARG A 280 -11.00 -4.62 9.92
CA ARG A 280 -12.37 -4.26 10.32
C ARG A 280 -13.40 -4.70 9.28
N GLN A 281 -14.54 -5.23 9.73
CA GLN A 281 -15.66 -5.63 8.86
C GLN A 281 -16.58 -4.48 8.42
N GLY A 282 -16.68 -3.43 9.24
CA GLY A 282 -17.52 -2.27 8.95
C GLY A 282 -17.00 -1.43 7.78
N LYS A 283 -17.75 -0.40 7.40
CA LYS A 283 -17.46 0.41 6.21
C LYS A 283 -16.57 1.60 6.55
N PRO A 284 -15.71 2.06 5.61
CA PRO A 284 -14.84 3.23 5.81
C PRO A 284 -15.61 4.53 6.11
N ASN A 285 -16.85 4.63 5.65
CA ASN A 285 -17.71 5.80 5.79
C ASN A 285 -18.69 5.72 6.97
N ASP A 286 -18.60 4.67 7.81
CA ASP A 286 -19.36 4.60 9.06
C ASP A 286 -19.00 5.80 9.94
N GLN A 287 -20.01 6.45 10.52
CA GLN A 287 -19.77 7.58 11.43
C GLN A 287 -19.11 7.08 12.71
N VAL A 288 -18.12 7.83 13.16
CA VAL A 288 -17.38 7.57 14.39
C VAL A 288 -17.67 8.72 15.35
N ALA A 289 -18.24 8.38 16.51
CA ALA A 289 -18.44 9.32 17.59
C ALA A 289 -17.12 9.43 18.37
N VAL A 290 -16.52 10.62 18.34
CA VAL A 290 -15.35 10.96 19.17
C VAL A 290 -15.77 11.68 20.45
N MET A 291 -16.96 12.30 20.43
CA MET A 291 -17.57 12.98 21.57
C MET A 291 -18.76 12.19 22.12
N GLY A 292 -18.93 12.19 23.45
CA GLY A 292 -20.06 11.58 24.14
C GLY A 292 -19.73 10.23 24.79
N SER A 293 -20.73 9.59 25.40
CA SER A 293 -20.55 8.36 26.19
C SER A 293 -20.39 7.07 25.36
N SER A 294 -20.67 7.12 24.05
CA SER A 294 -20.45 6.02 23.12
C SER A 294 -19.30 6.38 22.17
N ASN A 295 -18.06 6.30 22.65
CA ASN A 295 -16.88 6.67 21.86
C ASN A 295 -16.48 5.52 20.91
N SER A 296 -17.06 5.47 19.72
CA SER A 296 -16.74 4.41 18.74
C SER A 296 -15.34 4.54 18.13
N MET A 297 -14.63 5.66 18.36
CA MET A 297 -13.20 5.76 18.06
C MET A 297 -12.36 4.95 19.04
N GLU A 298 -12.76 4.91 20.30
CA GLU A 298 -12.12 4.10 21.33
C GLU A 298 -12.23 2.61 20.99
N ASP A 299 -13.35 2.18 20.41
CA ASP A 299 -13.52 0.80 19.92
C ASP A 299 -12.59 0.45 18.75
N LEU A 300 -12.25 1.42 17.88
CA LEU A 300 -11.24 1.22 16.84
C LEU A 300 -9.86 0.99 17.47
N ALA A 301 -9.45 1.86 18.37
CA ALA A 301 -8.16 1.77 19.05
C ALA A 301 -8.05 0.49 19.91
N LYS A 302 -9.08 0.17 20.69
CA LYS A 302 -9.11 -1.03 21.54
C LYS A 302 -8.97 -2.32 20.74
N ARG A 303 -9.62 -2.43 19.57
CA ARG A 303 -9.48 -3.61 18.72
C ARG A 303 -8.05 -3.75 18.18
N GLN A 304 -7.46 -2.65 17.72
CA GLN A 304 -6.06 -2.64 17.27
C GLN A 304 -5.10 -3.03 18.39
N LEU A 305 -5.21 -2.39 19.55
CA LEU A 305 -4.37 -2.69 20.72
C LEU A 305 -4.55 -4.12 21.21
N PHE A 306 -5.78 -4.65 21.21
CA PHE A 306 -6.05 -6.04 21.55
C PHE A 306 -5.43 -7.01 20.54
N HIS A 307 -5.48 -6.68 19.24
CA HIS A 307 -4.84 -7.49 18.20
C HIS A 307 -3.31 -7.53 18.39
N GLU A 308 -2.69 -6.37 18.64
CA GLU A 308 -1.25 -6.25 18.91
C GLU A 308 -0.82 -6.96 20.20
N ALA A 309 -1.58 -6.78 21.29
CA ALA A 309 -1.31 -7.43 22.58
C ALA A 309 -1.39 -8.96 22.51
N ASN A 310 -2.18 -9.50 21.57
CA ASN A 310 -2.30 -10.94 21.31
C ASN A 310 -1.30 -11.45 20.24
N GLY A 311 -0.29 -10.67 19.90
CA GLY A 311 0.78 -11.08 19.00
C GLY A 311 0.38 -11.13 17.53
N ASN A 312 -0.47 -10.20 17.09
CA ASN A 312 -0.93 -10.05 15.71
C ASN A 312 -1.45 -11.38 15.13
N PRO A 313 -2.51 -11.99 15.72
CA PRO A 313 -2.98 -13.29 15.28
C PRO A 313 -3.43 -13.26 13.82
N ALA A 314 -3.28 -14.40 13.15
CA ALA A 314 -3.88 -14.61 11.83
C ALA A 314 -5.40 -14.38 11.90
N PRO A 315 -6.03 -13.90 10.82
CA PRO A 315 -7.46 -13.66 10.81
C PRO A 315 -8.26 -14.92 11.17
N ASP A 316 -9.04 -14.85 12.25
CA ASP A 316 -9.95 -15.93 12.63
C ASP A 316 -11.13 -16.01 11.65
N ARG A 317 -11.48 -17.23 11.23
CA ARG A 317 -12.45 -17.49 10.17
C ARG A 317 -13.55 -18.40 10.70
N ASN A 318 -14.36 -17.88 11.61
CA ASN A 318 -15.48 -18.62 12.23
C ASN A 318 -16.60 -19.09 11.28
N GLU A 319 -16.39 -19.19 9.95
CA GLU A 319 -17.28 -19.96 9.08
C GLU A 319 -16.60 -20.82 7.99
N ARG A 320 -15.29 -20.71 7.70
CA ARG A 320 -14.66 -21.52 6.62
C ARG A 320 -13.18 -21.89 6.84
N GLY A 321 -12.76 -22.13 8.09
CA GLY A 321 -11.46 -22.72 8.41
C GLY A 321 -10.30 -21.73 8.52
N ILE A 322 -9.37 -22.02 9.42
CA ILE A 322 -8.21 -21.20 9.80
C ILE A 322 -7.39 -20.85 8.55
N ILE A 323 -7.06 -19.57 8.39
CA ILE A 323 -6.06 -19.10 7.43
C ILE A 323 -4.69 -19.49 7.97
N ALA A 324 -4.37 -20.77 7.88
CA ALA A 324 -3.00 -21.23 7.91
C ALA A 324 -2.53 -21.22 6.44
N ALA A 325 -1.56 -20.36 6.12
CA ALA A 325 -0.79 -20.54 4.90
C ALA A 325 0.08 -21.80 5.07
N GLU A 326 -0.55 -22.96 4.95
CA GLU A 326 0.10 -24.27 5.01
C GLU A 326 0.85 -24.49 3.70
N GLY A 327 2.18 -24.58 3.76
CA GLY A 327 2.99 -25.06 2.66
C GLY A 327 2.83 -26.57 2.50
N MET A 328 2.72 -27.07 1.27
CA MET A 328 2.49 -28.50 1.00
C MET A 328 3.65 -29.44 1.39
N ASP A 329 4.84 -28.92 1.75
CA ASP A 329 5.98 -29.77 2.15
C ASP A 329 6.66 -29.40 3.48
N ALA A 330 6.09 -28.48 4.27
CA ALA A 330 6.53 -28.27 5.65
C ALA A 330 5.40 -27.65 6.49
N HIS A 331 5.17 -28.21 7.67
CA HIS A 331 4.26 -27.75 8.73
C HIS A 331 4.54 -26.33 9.30
N LYS A 332 4.95 -25.35 8.51
CA LYS A 332 5.13 -23.97 8.95
C LYS A 332 3.96 -23.10 8.50
N SER A 333 2.98 -22.93 9.38
CA SER A 333 2.11 -21.76 9.33
C SER A 333 2.98 -20.51 9.36
N ILE A 334 2.65 -19.48 8.58
CA ILE A 334 3.35 -18.18 8.66
C ILE A 334 3.03 -17.57 10.01
N ILE A 335 4.07 -17.46 10.84
CA ILE A 335 3.96 -16.89 12.18
C ILE A 335 4.17 -15.37 12.07
N PRO A 336 3.33 -14.53 12.69
CA PRO A 336 3.57 -13.10 12.77
C PRO A 336 4.97 -12.81 13.33
N GLY A 337 5.65 -11.77 12.82
CA GLY A 337 6.99 -11.41 13.22
C GLY A 337 8.10 -12.14 12.47
N HIS A 338 7.73 -13.02 11.53
CA HIS A 338 8.67 -13.65 10.63
C HIS A 338 9.38 -12.59 9.77
N VAL A 339 10.72 -12.62 9.82
CA VAL A 339 11.56 -11.69 9.07
C VAL A 339 12.12 -12.38 7.85
N VAL A 340 12.02 -11.71 6.70
CA VAL A 340 12.50 -12.20 5.41
C VAL A 340 13.51 -11.21 4.83
N PRO A 341 14.71 -11.66 4.45
CA PRO A 341 15.65 -10.85 3.68
C PRO A 341 15.27 -10.85 2.20
N ILE A 342 15.37 -9.70 1.55
CA ILE A 342 15.26 -9.56 0.10
C ILE A 342 16.59 -9.02 -0.42
N LEU A 343 17.23 -9.77 -1.32
CA LEU A 343 18.52 -9.43 -1.88
C LEU A 343 18.39 -8.42 -3.03
N MET A 344 19.03 -7.26 -2.95
CA MET A 344 19.10 -6.31 -4.06
C MET A 344 20.26 -5.33 -3.92
N PRO A 345 20.67 -4.65 -5.02
CA PRO A 345 21.63 -3.56 -4.96
C PRO A 345 21.20 -2.44 -4.00
N PHE A 346 22.17 -1.78 -3.35
CA PHE A 346 21.89 -0.75 -2.35
C PHE A 346 21.05 0.41 -2.89
N SER A 347 21.26 0.82 -4.15
CA SER A 347 20.44 1.83 -4.82
C SER A 347 18.96 1.44 -4.91
N ASP A 348 18.68 0.17 -5.18
CA ASP A 348 17.33 -0.39 -5.27
C ASP A 348 16.74 -0.69 -3.90
N ALA A 349 17.57 -1.07 -2.92
CA ALA A 349 17.17 -1.23 -1.52
C ALA A 349 16.56 0.05 -0.94
N LYS A 350 17.14 1.22 -1.27
CA LYS A 350 16.58 2.54 -0.90
C LYS A 350 15.17 2.74 -1.48
N LYS A 351 14.93 2.35 -2.74
CA LYS A 351 13.62 2.47 -3.41
C LYS A 351 12.61 1.46 -2.85
N CYS A 352 13.05 0.23 -2.61
CA CYS A 352 12.22 -0.82 -2.01
C CYS A 352 11.73 -0.40 -0.62
N LYS A 353 12.62 0.19 0.20
CA LYS A 353 12.23 0.78 1.49
C LYS A 353 11.08 1.77 1.34
N LEU A 354 11.17 2.71 0.39
CA LEU A 354 10.10 3.70 0.17
C LEU A 354 8.76 3.04 -0.20
N MET A 355 8.79 1.99 -1.02
CA MET A 355 7.56 1.26 -1.39
C MET A 355 6.96 0.52 -0.21
N ILE A 356 7.80 -0.17 0.59
CA ILE A 356 7.35 -0.91 1.78
C ILE A 356 6.79 0.06 2.83
N ASP A 357 7.47 1.16 3.11
CA ASP A 357 6.98 2.15 4.09
C ASP A 357 5.67 2.78 3.63
N LEU A 358 5.56 3.20 2.37
CA LEU A 358 4.31 3.75 1.83
C LEU A 358 3.18 2.72 1.91
N GLN A 359 3.44 1.47 1.52
CA GLN A 359 2.45 0.40 1.60
C GLN A 359 2.00 0.17 3.03
N TRP A 360 2.95 0.11 3.98
CA TRP A 360 2.71 -0.13 5.39
C TRP A 360 1.76 0.90 6.01
N ASP A 361 1.98 2.18 5.73
CA ASP A 361 1.14 3.25 6.29
C ASP A 361 -0.28 3.21 5.69
N LEU A 362 -0.39 2.98 4.38
CA LEU A 362 -1.69 2.97 3.69
C LEU A 362 -2.52 1.72 4.00
N ILE A 363 -1.89 0.53 4.05
CA ILE A 363 -2.61 -0.72 4.27
C ILE A 363 -3.16 -0.82 5.70
N GLN A 364 -2.42 -0.32 6.70
CA GLN A 364 -2.89 -0.31 8.09
C GLN A 364 -4.12 0.58 8.25
N ILE A 365 -4.09 1.78 7.66
CA ILE A 365 -5.26 2.67 7.67
C ILE A 365 -6.44 1.97 7.00
N ALA A 366 -6.24 1.38 5.81
CA ALA A 366 -7.29 0.66 5.09
C ALA A 366 -7.88 -0.52 5.87
N ALA A 367 -7.04 -1.30 6.56
CA ALA A 367 -7.45 -2.42 7.39
C ALA A 367 -8.28 -1.96 8.60
N MET A 368 -7.79 -0.94 9.34
CA MET A 368 -8.46 -0.42 10.53
C MET A 368 -9.83 0.20 10.22
N ASN A 369 -9.95 0.94 9.10
CA ASN A 369 -11.20 1.59 8.73
C ASN A 369 -12.21 0.65 8.03
N GLY A 370 -11.73 -0.51 7.53
CA GLY A 370 -12.52 -1.51 6.80
C GLY A 370 -12.53 -1.31 5.28
N GLY A 371 -11.88 -0.28 4.77
CA GLY A 371 -11.74 0.02 3.36
C GLY A 371 -11.00 -1.05 2.56
N ALA A 372 -10.12 -1.83 3.20
CA ALA A 372 -9.47 -2.98 2.55
C ALA A 372 -10.47 -4.07 2.13
N ARG A 373 -11.65 -4.13 2.78
CA ARG A 373 -12.75 -5.06 2.43
C ARG A 373 -13.87 -4.41 1.60
N HIS A 374 -13.95 -3.09 1.62
CA HIS A 374 -14.95 -2.30 0.89
C HIS A 374 -14.26 -1.24 0.01
N PRO A 375 -13.38 -1.65 -0.93
CA PRO A 375 -12.55 -0.73 -1.73
C PRO A 375 -13.39 0.27 -2.55
N GLU A 376 -14.59 -0.12 -2.94
CA GLU A 376 -15.54 0.70 -3.69
C GLU A 376 -16.14 1.87 -2.89
N LEU A 377 -16.08 1.78 -1.55
CA LEU A 377 -16.55 2.84 -0.65
C LEU A 377 -15.46 3.85 -0.30
N LEU A 378 -14.21 3.62 -0.72
CA LEU A 378 -13.11 4.54 -0.48
C LEU A 378 -13.17 5.74 -1.45
N PRO A 379 -12.78 6.95 -0.98
CA PRO A 379 -12.70 8.14 -1.83
C PRO A 379 -11.73 7.93 -2.99
N LYS A 380 -12.05 8.51 -4.16
CA LYS A 380 -11.16 8.52 -5.32
C LYS A 380 -10.44 9.86 -5.39
N PRO A 381 -9.17 9.90 -5.83
CA PRO A 381 -8.47 11.17 -6.07
C PRO A 381 -9.28 12.07 -6.98
N TYR A 382 -9.45 13.33 -6.56
CA TYR A 382 -10.05 14.34 -7.41
C TYR A 382 -9.09 14.70 -8.54
N VAL A 383 -9.44 14.39 -9.79
CA VAL A 383 -8.69 14.86 -10.95
C VAL A 383 -9.08 16.29 -11.25
N TYR A 384 -8.15 17.22 -11.08
CA TYR A 384 -8.32 18.60 -11.53
C TYR A 384 -8.23 18.63 -13.07
N ASP A 385 -9.38 18.56 -13.74
CA ASP A 385 -9.47 18.64 -15.19
C ASP A 385 -9.28 20.11 -15.65
N LEU A 386 -8.02 20.52 -15.82
CA LEU A 386 -7.65 21.86 -16.32
C LEU A 386 -8.33 22.16 -17.68
N CYS A 387 -8.51 21.13 -18.51
CA CYS A 387 -9.15 21.23 -19.82
C CYS A 387 -10.66 21.52 -19.73
N LYS A 388 -11.38 20.97 -18.75
CA LYS A 388 -12.80 21.31 -18.53
C LYS A 388 -13.02 22.77 -18.16
N ARG A 389 -12.08 23.40 -17.46
CA ARG A 389 -12.21 24.81 -17.07
C ARG A 389 -11.91 25.74 -18.25
N LEU A 390 -10.88 25.44 -19.04
CA LEU A 390 -10.57 26.21 -20.26
C LEU A 390 -11.73 26.14 -21.27
N ARG A 391 -12.38 24.98 -21.46
CA ARG A 391 -13.57 24.88 -22.31
C ARG A 391 -14.76 25.72 -21.81
N ARG A 392 -14.89 25.95 -20.50
CA ARG A 392 -15.94 26.85 -19.96
C ARG A 392 -15.62 28.33 -20.24
N TYR A 393 -14.35 28.71 -20.29
CA TYR A 393 -13.94 30.07 -20.65
C TYR A 393 -13.90 30.32 -22.17
N SER A 394 -13.76 29.27 -22.99
CA SER A 394 -13.86 29.38 -24.46
C SER A 394 -15.29 29.37 -24.99
N SER A 395 -16.29 29.19 -24.12
CA SER A 395 -17.73 29.22 -24.45
C SER A 395 -18.47 30.37 -23.75
N SER A 396 -17.73 31.36 -23.23
CA SER A 396 -18.25 32.59 -22.64
C SER A 396 -18.10 33.76 -23.61
#